data_AF-V9IBI6-F1
#
_entry.id   AF-V9IBI6-F1
#
_cell.length_a   1.000
_cell.length_b   1.000
_cell.length_c   1.000
_cell.angle_alpha   90.00
_cell.angle_beta   90.00
_cell.angle_gamma   90.00
#
_symmetry.space_group_name_H-M   'P 1'
#
loop_
_entity.id
_entity.type
_entity.pdbx_description
1 polymer ?
#
loop_
_entity_poly.entity_id
_entity_poly.type
_entity_poly.pdbx_seq_one_letter_code
_entity_poly.pdbx_strand_id
1 'polypeptide(L)'
;MVLSECYGFVKYSLVCINLIFWAVGLAAVGLAVWMLTGQMFLLSLAEEQHNLNAGLYILLSAGILMLIVAFLGCCGAFRGSQCMLVAFFSCLLVVIVAQIAAGAWLYTNSNRLEELVKSSVINTVKNKYGEDNAHTETVDAFQSDLGCCGATGPADWTGSKYATSDSSFPVSFTVSGDANNMYKVPESCCKEKNSADCKAGQNIKVASVVSSAIYNEGCIDKLMDALNSQKNIVIGVTAAIAILELLGLIFSLVLCCAIDSSDRYKA
;
A
#
# COMPACT_ATOMS: atom_id res chain seq x y z
N MET A 1 42.95 -9.97 -15.94
CA MET A 1 42.68 -10.04 -14.49
C MET A 1 41.55 -9.08 -14.10
N VAL A 2 41.71 -7.77 -14.28
CA VAL A 2 40.71 -6.73 -13.95
C VAL A 2 39.32 -6.98 -14.57
N LEU A 3 39.25 -7.43 -15.84
CA LEU A 3 37.98 -7.71 -16.51
C LEU A 3 37.21 -8.91 -15.90
N SER A 4 37.93 -9.92 -15.40
CA SER A 4 37.36 -11.11 -14.76
C SER A 4 36.83 -10.81 -13.36
N GLU A 5 37.53 -9.94 -12.63
CA GLU A 5 37.11 -9.49 -11.29
C GLU A 5 35.88 -8.57 -11.39
N CYS A 6 35.86 -7.65 -12.36
CA CYS A 6 34.70 -6.80 -12.63
C CYS A 6 33.47 -7.60 -13.07
N TYR A 7 33.64 -8.60 -13.95
CA TYR A 7 32.56 -9.50 -14.37
C TYR A 7 31.97 -10.28 -13.18
N GLY A 8 32.83 -10.82 -12.31
CA GLY A 8 32.39 -11.50 -11.08
C GLY A 8 31.59 -10.56 -10.18
N PHE A 9 32.12 -9.35 -9.92
CA PHE A 9 31.44 -8.36 -9.08
C PHE A 9 30.04 -7.99 -9.62
N VAL A 10 29.92 -7.71 -10.92
CA VAL A 10 28.62 -7.37 -11.55
C VAL A 10 27.65 -8.55 -11.48
N LYS A 11 28.13 -9.77 -11.76
CA LYS A 11 27.32 -11.00 -11.66
C LYS A 11 26.77 -11.20 -10.25
N TYR A 12 27.63 -11.17 -9.23
CA TYR A 12 27.21 -11.40 -7.84
C TYR A 12 26.34 -10.25 -7.32
N SER A 13 26.64 -9.00 -7.66
CA SER A 13 25.82 -7.86 -7.26
C SER A 13 24.40 -7.95 -7.84
N LEU A 14 24.27 -8.28 -9.13
CA LEU A 14 22.97 -8.45 -9.77
C LEU A 14 22.16 -9.59 -9.14
N VAL A 15 22.82 -10.72 -8.82
CA VAL A 15 22.16 -11.83 -8.11
C VAL A 15 21.69 -11.42 -6.71
N CYS A 16 22.55 -10.78 -5.91
CA CYS A 16 22.20 -10.35 -4.56
C CYS A 16 21.02 -9.37 -4.53
N ILE A 17 21.05 -8.36 -5.41
CA ILE A 17 19.96 -7.36 -5.51
C ILE A 17 18.65 -8.03 -5.91
N ASN A 18 18.68 -8.93 -6.90
CA ASN A 18 17.46 -9.64 -7.33
C ASN A 18 16.96 -10.63 -6.26
N LEU A 19 17.82 -11.26 -5.45
CA LEU A 19 17.37 -12.09 -4.33
C LEU A 19 16.65 -11.27 -3.25
N ILE A 20 17.10 -10.05 -2.98
CA ILE A 20 16.40 -9.12 -2.08
C ILE A 20 15.02 -8.78 -2.65
N PHE A 21 14.94 -8.38 -3.93
CA PHE A 21 13.65 -8.10 -4.57
C PHE A 21 12.73 -9.33 -4.61
N TRP A 22 13.28 -10.52 -4.78
CA TRP A 22 12.49 -11.76 -4.74
C TRP A 22 11.90 -11.99 -3.34
N ALA A 23 12.69 -11.79 -2.27
CA ALA A 23 12.19 -11.89 -0.90
C ALA A 23 11.10 -10.84 -0.59
N VAL A 24 11.31 -9.59 -1.03
CA VAL A 24 10.32 -8.52 -0.90
C VAL A 24 9.04 -8.84 -1.68
N GLY A 25 9.17 -9.37 -2.90
CA GLY A 25 8.04 -9.81 -3.72
C GLY A 25 7.24 -10.93 -3.06
N LEU A 26 7.90 -11.90 -2.43
CA LEU A 26 7.24 -12.99 -1.69
C LEU A 26 6.46 -12.44 -0.50
N ALA A 27 7.06 -11.52 0.27
CA ALA A 27 6.40 -10.87 1.38
C ALA A 27 5.17 -10.07 0.89
N ALA A 28 5.30 -9.30 -0.18
CA ALA A 28 4.21 -8.52 -0.76
C ALA A 28 3.05 -9.39 -1.24
N VAL A 29 3.33 -10.49 -1.96
CA VAL A 29 2.31 -11.46 -2.39
C VAL A 29 1.68 -12.15 -1.19
N GLY A 30 2.49 -12.57 -0.20
CA GLY A 30 1.98 -13.19 1.02
C GLY A 30 1.03 -12.28 1.78
N LEU A 31 1.38 -10.99 1.94
CA LEU A 31 0.53 -9.98 2.57
C LEU A 31 -0.75 -9.74 1.77
N ALA A 32 -0.66 -9.61 0.44
CA ALA A 32 -1.82 -9.38 -0.41
C ALA A 32 -2.79 -10.58 -0.38
N VAL A 33 -2.26 -11.81 -0.45
CA VAL A 33 -3.07 -13.04 -0.36
C VAL A 33 -3.68 -13.18 1.04
N TRP A 34 -2.92 -12.92 2.10
CA TRP A 34 -3.44 -12.95 3.47
C TRP A 34 -4.64 -12.00 3.63
N MET A 35 -4.50 -10.77 3.14
CA MET A 35 -5.57 -9.76 3.16
C MET A 35 -6.75 -10.12 2.24
N LEU A 36 -6.52 -10.81 1.11
CA LEU A 36 -7.59 -11.21 0.19
C LEU A 36 -8.33 -12.49 0.62
N THR A 37 -7.67 -13.38 1.36
CA THR A 37 -8.20 -14.70 1.74
C THR A 37 -8.83 -14.73 3.14
N GLY A 38 -8.54 -13.75 4.00
CA GLY A 38 -9.41 -13.46 5.15
C GLY A 38 -10.85 -13.29 4.66
N GLN A 39 -11.77 -14.13 5.15
CA GLN A 39 -13.24 -14.28 4.95
C GLN A 39 -14.02 -13.39 3.95
N MET A 40 -13.44 -12.97 2.83
CA MET A 40 -13.92 -11.90 1.94
C MET A 40 -14.19 -12.41 0.51
N PHE A 41 -13.68 -13.59 0.13
CA PHE A 41 -13.88 -14.15 -1.21
C PHE A 41 -15.34 -14.56 -1.50
N LEU A 42 -16.09 -15.05 -0.50
CA LEU A 42 -17.49 -15.47 -0.70
C LEU A 42 -18.50 -14.31 -0.71
N LEU A 43 -18.16 -13.16 -0.12
CA LEU A 43 -19.04 -11.97 -0.09
C LEU A 43 -18.78 -10.99 -1.23
N SER A 44 -17.63 -11.08 -1.92
CA SER A 44 -17.28 -10.24 -3.07
C SER A 44 -18.09 -10.56 -4.34
N LEU A 45 -18.86 -11.64 -4.37
CA LEU A 45 -19.85 -11.90 -5.43
C LEU A 45 -21.20 -11.21 -5.18
N ALA A 46 -21.41 -10.59 -4.01
CA ALA A 46 -22.73 -10.12 -3.59
C ALA A 46 -22.91 -8.59 -3.56
N GLU A 47 -21.85 -7.77 -3.54
CA GLU A 47 -22.03 -6.31 -3.47
C GLU A 47 -20.86 -5.54 -4.11
N GLU A 48 -21.19 -4.54 -4.95
CA GLU A 48 -20.26 -3.67 -5.66
C GLU A 48 -19.36 -2.88 -4.71
N GLN A 49 -18.11 -3.33 -4.51
CA GLN A 49 -17.11 -2.52 -3.81
C GLN A 49 -15.77 -2.54 -4.54
N HIS A 50 -15.67 -1.75 -5.62
CA HIS A 50 -14.62 -1.88 -6.63
C HIS A 50 -13.24 -1.30 -6.21
N ASN A 51 -13.15 -0.46 -5.16
CA ASN A 51 -12.00 0.43 -4.96
C ASN A 51 -10.93 -0.04 -3.93
N LEU A 52 -11.30 -0.69 -2.82
CA LEU A 52 -10.31 -1.28 -1.88
C LEU A 52 -9.66 -2.52 -2.47
N ASN A 53 -10.47 -3.35 -3.12
CA ASN A 53 -10.02 -4.53 -3.82
C ASN A 53 -9.01 -4.15 -4.92
N ALA A 54 -9.19 -2.99 -5.57
CA ALA A 54 -8.23 -2.50 -6.56
C ALA A 54 -6.83 -2.32 -5.97
N GLY A 55 -6.69 -1.74 -4.76
CA GLY A 55 -5.39 -1.56 -4.10
C GLY A 55 -4.69 -2.89 -3.79
N LEU A 56 -5.43 -3.88 -3.26
CA LEU A 56 -4.90 -5.21 -2.96
C LEU A 56 -4.54 -6.00 -4.22
N TYR A 57 -5.35 -5.90 -5.29
CA TYR A 57 -5.02 -6.52 -6.58
C TYR A 57 -3.81 -5.84 -7.25
N ILE A 58 -3.65 -4.52 -7.09
CA ILE A 58 -2.45 -3.81 -7.53
C ILE A 58 -1.23 -4.33 -6.76
N LEU A 59 -1.29 -4.42 -5.42
CA LEU A 59 -0.19 -4.97 -4.61
C LEU A 59 0.15 -6.42 -5.00
N LEU A 60 -0.87 -7.26 -5.18
CA LEU A 60 -0.70 -8.65 -5.60
C LEU A 60 -0.04 -8.74 -6.98
N SER A 61 -0.55 -8.01 -7.97
CA SER A 61 -0.02 -8.02 -9.33
C SER A 61 1.40 -7.47 -9.41
N ALA A 62 1.70 -6.39 -8.68
CA ALA A 62 3.05 -5.82 -8.57
C ALA A 62 4.03 -6.79 -7.88
N GLY A 63 3.59 -7.48 -6.81
CA GLY A 63 4.38 -8.50 -6.13
C GLY A 63 4.72 -9.69 -7.02
N ILE A 64 3.73 -10.20 -7.78
CA ILE A 64 3.95 -11.28 -8.76
C ILE A 64 4.91 -10.83 -9.86
N LEU A 65 4.74 -9.63 -10.41
CA LEU A 65 5.64 -9.09 -11.42
C LEU A 65 7.08 -8.98 -10.87
N MET A 66 7.24 -8.48 -9.65
CA MET A 66 8.53 -8.38 -8.96
C MET A 66 9.21 -9.76 -8.83
N LEU A 67 8.46 -10.80 -8.46
CA LEU A 67 8.98 -12.18 -8.39
C LEU A 67 9.48 -12.70 -9.73
N ILE A 68 8.70 -12.47 -10.80
CA ILE A 68 9.06 -12.90 -12.17
C ILE A 68 10.33 -12.19 -12.62
N VAL A 69 10.37 -10.85 -12.49
CA VAL A 69 11.52 -10.04 -12.90
C VAL A 69 12.76 -10.43 -12.10
N ALA A 70 12.65 -10.57 -10.78
CA ALA A 70 13.75 -10.99 -9.92
C ALA A 70 14.28 -12.40 -10.26
N PHE A 71 13.37 -13.33 -10.56
CA PHE A 71 13.74 -14.68 -11.01
C PHE A 71 14.51 -14.64 -12.34
N LEU A 72 14.03 -13.86 -13.32
CA LEU A 72 14.72 -13.69 -14.61
C LEU A 72 16.12 -13.09 -14.43
N GLY A 73 16.27 -12.05 -13.59
CA GLY A 73 17.56 -11.43 -13.30
C GLY A 73 18.53 -12.39 -12.61
N CYS A 74 18.08 -13.10 -11.58
CA CYS A 74 18.89 -14.06 -10.84
C CYS A 74 19.30 -15.27 -11.71
N CYS A 75 18.34 -15.93 -12.37
CA CYS A 75 18.63 -17.08 -13.23
C CYS A 75 19.41 -16.69 -14.50
N GLY A 76 19.13 -15.54 -15.09
CA GLY A 76 19.87 -15.01 -16.23
C GLY A 76 21.35 -14.80 -15.90
N ALA A 77 21.63 -14.17 -14.76
CA ALA A 77 22.99 -13.97 -14.28
C ALA A 77 23.69 -15.30 -13.89
N PHE A 78 23.00 -16.18 -13.15
CA PHE A 78 23.59 -17.43 -12.67
C PHE A 78 23.91 -18.40 -13.81
N ARG A 79 22.92 -18.65 -14.69
CA ARG A 79 23.04 -19.55 -15.84
C ARG A 79 23.82 -18.94 -17.01
N GLY A 80 24.11 -17.65 -16.97
CA GLY A 80 24.72 -16.95 -18.11
C GLY A 80 23.84 -17.01 -19.37
N SER A 81 22.50 -16.99 -19.20
CA SER A 81 21.57 -17.08 -20.33
C SER A 81 21.24 -15.69 -20.85
N GLN A 82 21.68 -15.40 -22.08
CA GLN A 82 21.40 -14.11 -22.73
C GLN A 82 19.90 -13.85 -22.90
N CYS A 83 19.12 -14.87 -23.28
CA CYS A 83 17.68 -14.72 -23.48
C CYS A 83 16.96 -14.28 -22.19
N MET A 84 17.26 -14.91 -21.05
CA MET A 84 16.67 -14.53 -19.75
C MET A 84 17.09 -13.12 -19.32
N LEU A 85 18.34 -12.74 -19.62
CA LEU A 85 18.88 -11.44 -19.27
C LEU A 85 18.29 -10.32 -20.15
N VAL A 86 18.07 -10.57 -21.43
CA VAL A 86 17.32 -9.68 -22.34
C VAL A 86 15.86 -9.55 -21.92
N ALA A 87 15.22 -10.64 -21.48
CA ALA A 87 13.86 -10.58 -20.94
C ALA A 87 13.79 -9.71 -19.68
N PHE A 88 14.73 -9.89 -18.73
CA PHE A 88 14.88 -9.04 -17.55
C PHE A 88 15.04 -7.56 -17.92
N PHE A 89 15.96 -7.24 -18.84
CA PHE A 89 16.17 -5.89 -19.35
C PHE A 89 14.89 -5.28 -19.96
N SER A 90 14.19 -6.06 -20.78
CA SER A 90 12.96 -5.63 -21.44
C SER A 90 11.85 -5.34 -20.42
N CYS A 91 11.70 -6.18 -19.39
CA CYS A 91 10.75 -5.95 -18.30
C CYS A 91 11.09 -4.67 -17.52
N LEU A 92 12.36 -4.44 -17.16
CA LEU A 92 12.77 -3.22 -16.45
C LEU A 92 12.49 -1.95 -17.27
N LEU A 93 12.72 -1.98 -18.59
CA LEU A 93 12.37 -0.85 -19.45
C LEU A 93 10.87 -0.55 -19.44
N VAL A 94 10.02 -1.58 -19.52
CA VAL A 94 8.57 -1.42 -19.45
C VAL A 94 8.16 -0.84 -18.08
N VAL A 95 8.77 -1.29 -16.99
CA VAL A 95 8.51 -0.77 -15.64
C VAL A 95 8.87 0.71 -15.54
N ILE A 96 10.04 1.13 -16.03
CA ILE A 96 10.44 2.56 -16.03
C ILE A 96 9.42 3.41 -16.80
N VAL A 97 9.00 2.97 -17.99
CA VAL A 97 8.00 3.71 -18.78
C VAL A 97 6.67 3.79 -18.03
N ALA A 98 6.24 2.69 -17.41
CA ALA A 98 5.02 2.66 -16.61
C ALA A 98 5.11 3.59 -15.38
N GLN A 99 6.25 3.66 -14.70
CA GLN A 99 6.46 4.56 -13.57
C GLN A 99 6.40 6.03 -13.97
N ILE A 100 7.03 6.40 -15.09
CA ILE A 100 6.97 7.77 -15.61
C ILE A 100 5.53 8.15 -15.96
N ALA A 101 4.81 7.25 -16.65
CA ALA A 101 3.40 7.46 -16.99
C ALA A 101 2.50 7.57 -15.75
N ALA A 102 2.68 6.68 -14.78
CA ALA A 102 1.95 6.71 -13.51
C ALA A 102 2.23 7.99 -12.71
N GLY A 103 3.50 8.42 -12.64
CA GLY A 103 3.89 9.66 -11.98
C GLY A 103 3.27 10.90 -12.64
N ALA A 104 3.27 10.96 -13.98
CA ALA A 104 2.63 12.05 -14.72
C ALA A 104 1.10 12.07 -14.51
N TRP A 105 0.47 10.89 -14.52
CA TRP A 105 -0.97 10.77 -14.25
C TRP A 105 -1.32 11.20 -12.82
N LEU A 106 -0.52 10.77 -11.84
CA LEU A 106 -0.69 11.10 -10.43
C LEU A 106 -0.55 12.60 -10.18
N TYR A 107 0.44 13.24 -10.81
CA TYR A 107 0.66 14.69 -10.69
C TYR A 107 -0.54 15.49 -11.21
N THR A 108 -1.12 15.07 -12.32
CA THR A 108 -2.28 15.76 -12.94
C THR A 108 -3.61 15.44 -12.26
N ASN A 109 -3.73 14.29 -11.61
CA ASN A 109 -4.97 13.79 -11.00
C ASN A 109 -4.88 13.58 -9.49
N SER A 110 -4.04 14.37 -8.79
CA SER A 110 -3.79 14.21 -7.35
C SER A 110 -5.08 14.28 -6.52
N ASN A 111 -5.96 15.25 -6.83
CA ASN A 111 -7.25 15.42 -6.14
C ASN A 111 -8.17 14.20 -6.32
N ARG A 112 -8.16 13.62 -7.53
CA ARG A 112 -8.95 12.42 -7.84
C ARG A 112 -8.41 11.20 -7.10
N LEU A 113 -7.09 11.06 -6.97
CA LEU A 113 -6.52 10.00 -6.15
C LEU A 113 -6.95 10.17 -4.68
N GLU A 114 -6.87 11.37 -4.14
CA GLU A 114 -7.26 11.66 -2.76
C GLU A 114 -8.71 11.27 -2.49
N GLU A 115 -9.64 11.63 -3.37
CA GLU A 115 -11.05 11.26 -3.27
C GLU A 115 -11.28 9.74 -3.33
N LEU A 116 -10.57 9.05 -4.24
CA LEU A 116 -10.62 7.58 -4.33
C LEU A 116 -10.12 6.92 -3.04
N VAL A 117 -9.01 7.43 -2.48
CA VAL A 117 -8.44 6.92 -1.22
C VAL A 117 -9.39 7.23 -0.05
N LYS A 118 -9.95 8.44 0.05
CA LYS A 118 -10.95 8.81 1.06
C LYS A 118 -12.15 7.86 1.02
N SER A 119 -12.74 7.69 -0.16
CA SER A 119 -13.90 6.80 -0.37
C SER A 119 -13.60 5.35 0.01
N SER A 120 -12.40 4.89 -0.34
CA SER A 120 -11.90 3.55 -0.02
C SER A 120 -11.80 3.35 1.50
N VAL A 121 -11.20 4.29 2.24
CA VAL A 121 -11.07 4.21 3.70
C VAL A 121 -12.42 4.36 4.41
N ILE A 122 -13.29 5.26 3.95
CA ILE A 122 -14.67 5.39 4.48
C ILE A 122 -15.39 4.05 4.41
N ASN A 123 -15.28 3.36 3.28
CA ASN A 123 -15.89 2.05 3.15
C ASN A 123 -15.28 1.01 4.11
N THR A 124 -13.96 0.98 4.31
CA THR A 124 -13.33 0.09 5.30
C THR A 124 -13.91 0.33 6.69
N VAL A 125 -13.94 1.60 7.12
CA VAL A 125 -14.46 2.00 8.43
C VAL A 125 -15.94 1.63 8.58
N LYS A 126 -16.75 1.82 7.54
CA LYS A 126 -18.19 1.52 7.60
C LYS A 126 -18.51 0.03 7.61
N ASN A 127 -17.83 -0.74 6.76
CA ASN A 127 -18.30 -2.08 6.39
C ASN A 127 -17.38 -3.23 6.82
N LYS A 128 -16.13 -2.94 7.23
CA LYS A 128 -15.10 -3.96 7.49
C LYS A 128 -14.51 -3.88 8.89
N TYR A 129 -14.49 -2.69 9.48
CA TYR A 129 -14.01 -2.52 10.85
C TYR A 129 -14.91 -3.25 11.86
N GLY A 130 -14.31 -4.01 12.78
CA GLY A 130 -15.02 -4.82 13.78
C GLY A 130 -15.51 -6.19 13.28
N GLU A 131 -15.46 -6.44 11.97
CA GLU A 131 -15.81 -7.72 11.35
C GLU A 131 -14.55 -8.57 11.08
N ASP A 132 -13.49 -7.93 10.60
CA ASP A 132 -12.20 -8.56 10.30
C ASP A 132 -11.10 -7.97 11.19
N ASN A 133 -10.40 -8.82 11.92
CA ASN A 133 -9.30 -8.43 12.80
C ASN A 133 -8.17 -7.74 12.01
N ALA A 134 -7.84 -8.18 10.80
CA ALA A 134 -6.76 -7.59 10.01
C ALA A 134 -7.07 -6.14 9.60
N HIS A 135 -8.30 -5.89 9.15
CA HIS A 135 -8.77 -4.53 8.83
C HIS A 135 -8.88 -3.67 10.09
N THR A 136 -9.34 -4.25 11.20
CA THR A 136 -9.48 -3.57 12.50
C THR A 136 -8.11 -3.12 13.02
N GLU A 137 -7.15 -4.03 13.10
CA GLU A 137 -5.77 -3.74 13.52
C GLU A 137 -5.11 -2.71 12.63
N THR A 138 -5.32 -2.80 11.31
CA THR A 138 -4.75 -1.83 10.35
C THR A 138 -5.32 -0.44 10.58
N VAL A 139 -6.64 -0.30 10.69
CA VAL A 139 -7.30 0.99 10.95
C VAL A 139 -6.89 1.55 12.31
N ASP A 140 -6.79 0.70 13.33
CA ASP A 140 -6.39 1.11 14.68
C ASP A 140 -4.95 1.62 14.73
N ALA A 141 -4.03 0.95 14.02
CA ALA A 141 -2.65 1.39 13.87
C ALA A 141 -2.60 2.74 13.16
N PHE A 142 -3.28 2.90 12.02
CA PHE A 142 -3.31 4.17 11.29
C PHE A 142 -3.83 5.33 12.15
N GLN A 143 -4.95 5.13 12.85
CA GLN A 143 -5.56 6.17 13.69
C GLN A 143 -4.68 6.56 14.87
N SER A 144 -4.07 5.56 15.52
CA SER A 144 -3.17 5.78 16.65
C SER A 144 -1.85 6.44 16.23
N ASP A 145 -1.23 5.98 15.14
CA ASP A 145 0.11 6.42 14.72
C ASP A 145 0.10 7.80 14.06
N LEU A 146 -0.96 8.13 13.30
CA LEU A 146 -1.11 9.44 12.67
C LEU A 146 -1.86 10.46 13.55
N GLY A 147 -2.45 10.00 14.66
CA GLY A 147 -3.24 10.85 15.54
C GLY A 147 -4.46 11.45 14.84
N CYS A 148 -5.28 10.58 14.26
CA CYS A 148 -6.43 10.93 13.41
C CYS A 148 -7.62 10.00 13.70
N CYS A 149 -8.81 10.33 13.18
CA CYS A 149 -9.98 9.48 13.31
C CYS A 149 -10.82 9.49 12.04
N GLY A 150 -11.21 8.30 11.54
CA GLY A 150 -11.92 8.16 10.27
C GLY A 150 -11.05 8.54 9.06
N ALA A 151 -11.66 8.65 7.87
CA ALA A 151 -10.95 9.06 6.66
C ALA A 151 -10.84 10.59 6.56
N THR A 152 -11.97 11.27 6.77
CA THR A 152 -12.15 12.73 6.76
C THR A 152 -12.44 13.28 8.15
N GLY A 153 -12.90 12.43 9.07
CA GLY A 153 -13.06 12.77 10.48
C GLY A 153 -13.90 11.73 11.24
N PRO A 154 -14.16 11.97 12.54
CA PRO A 154 -14.95 11.08 13.38
C PRO A 154 -16.36 10.78 12.83
N ALA A 155 -16.95 11.70 12.07
CA ALA A 155 -18.29 11.53 11.52
C ALA A 155 -18.40 10.37 10.51
N ASP A 156 -17.29 9.88 9.96
CA ASP A 156 -17.29 8.75 9.02
C ASP A 156 -17.80 7.45 9.65
N TRP A 157 -17.73 7.35 10.98
CA TRP A 157 -18.24 6.22 11.76
C TRP A 157 -19.78 6.18 11.85
N THR A 158 -20.46 7.25 11.43
CA THR A 158 -21.93 7.29 11.39
C THR A 158 -22.47 6.22 10.43
N GLY A 159 -23.37 5.37 10.94
CA GLY A 159 -23.94 4.26 10.17
C GLY A 159 -22.93 3.15 9.82
N SER A 160 -21.76 3.11 10.45
CA SER A 160 -20.85 1.96 10.34
C SER A 160 -21.43 0.76 11.10
N LYS A 161 -21.16 -0.46 10.62
CA LYS A 161 -21.56 -1.70 11.29
C LYS A 161 -21.07 -1.74 12.74
N TYR A 162 -19.84 -1.27 12.97
CA TYR A 162 -19.26 -1.11 14.29
C TYR A 162 -20.08 -0.19 15.19
N ALA A 163 -20.46 1.01 14.72
CA ALA A 163 -21.23 1.95 15.51
C ALA A 163 -22.65 1.45 15.82
N THR A 164 -23.26 0.65 14.94
CA THR A 164 -24.60 0.06 15.14
C THR A 164 -24.60 -1.31 15.82
N SER A 165 -23.42 -1.90 16.09
CA SER A 165 -23.31 -3.20 16.76
C SER A 165 -23.78 -3.17 18.22
N ASP A 166 -23.82 -1.98 18.82
CA ASP A 166 -24.37 -1.77 20.16
C ASP A 166 -25.86 -1.42 20.06
N SER A 167 -26.72 -2.40 20.35
CA SER A 167 -28.19 -2.27 20.37
C SER A 167 -28.74 -1.17 21.29
N SER A 168 -27.88 -0.56 22.10
CA SER A 168 -28.18 0.56 23.01
C SER A 168 -28.27 1.91 22.29
N PHE A 169 -27.75 2.03 21.05
CA PHE A 169 -27.67 3.29 20.29
C PHE A 169 -28.30 3.14 18.89
N PRO A 170 -29.63 3.29 18.75
CA PRO A 170 -30.29 3.20 17.45
C PRO A 170 -29.96 4.43 16.60
N VAL A 171 -29.23 4.23 15.50
CA VAL A 171 -29.02 5.26 14.47
C VAL A 171 -30.18 5.17 13.47
N SER A 172 -31.20 6.02 13.61
CA SER A 172 -32.35 6.08 12.70
C SER A 172 -32.20 7.24 11.72
N PHE A 173 -32.08 6.95 10.42
CA PHE A 173 -32.09 7.94 9.33
C PHE A 173 -33.54 8.23 8.89
N THR A 174 -34.33 8.87 9.75
CA THR A 174 -35.64 9.41 9.40
C THR A 174 -35.53 10.85 8.89
N VAL A 175 -36.38 11.23 7.92
CA VAL A 175 -36.44 12.59 7.31
C VAL A 175 -36.79 13.68 8.35
N SER A 176 -37.20 13.29 9.55
CA SER A 176 -37.12 14.09 10.77
C SER A 176 -35.94 13.59 11.58
N GLY A 177 -34.79 14.27 11.51
CA GLY A 177 -33.58 13.87 12.21
C GLY A 177 -33.78 13.96 13.71
N ASP A 178 -33.77 12.83 14.41
CA ASP A 178 -33.75 12.82 15.87
C ASP A 178 -32.38 13.36 16.32
N ALA A 179 -32.37 14.53 16.97
CA ALA A 179 -31.15 15.20 17.47
C ALA A 179 -30.40 14.42 18.56
N ASN A 180 -30.84 13.20 18.86
CA ASN A 180 -30.29 12.28 19.85
C ASN A 180 -29.59 11.07 19.23
N ASN A 181 -29.50 10.96 17.90
CA ASN A 181 -28.71 9.91 17.26
C ASN A 181 -27.24 10.01 17.70
N MET A 182 -26.70 8.90 18.21
CA MET A 182 -25.30 8.79 18.65
C MET A 182 -24.61 7.69 17.85
N TYR A 183 -23.32 7.87 17.61
CA TYR A 183 -22.47 6.86 17.00
C TYR A 183 -21.22 6.67 17.84
N LYS A 184 -20.66 5.46 17.79
CA LYS A 184 -19.47 5.08 18.54
C LYS A 184 -18.25 5.08 17.63
N VAL A 185 -17.16 5.68 18.10
CA VAL A 185 -15.83 5.59 17.49
C VAL A 185 -14.94 4.63 18.30
N PRO A 186 -13.93 3.99 17.68
CA PRO A 186 -13.05 3.07 18.39
C PRO A 186 -12.05 3.76 19.31
N GLU A 187 -11.40 2.97 20.16
CA GLU A 187 -10.40 3.48 21.11
C GLU A 187 -9.13 4.00 20.42
N SER A 188 -8.82 3.54 19.22
CA SER A 188 -7.73 4.06 18.38
C SER A 188 -7.91 5.53 17.97
N CYS A 189 -9.13 6.07 18.02
CA CYS A 189 -9.40 7.50 17.84
C CYS A 189 -9.10 8.37 19.09
N CYS A 190 -8.70 7.76 20.21
CA CYS A 190 -8.36 8.47 21.45
C CYS A 190 -6.98 9.11 21.39
N LYS A 191 -6.86 10.37 21.87
CA LYS A 191 -5.56 11.03 22.06
C LYS A 191 -4.69 10.36 23.12
N GLU A 192 -5.35 9.91 24.19
CA GLU A 192 -4.70 9.26 25.31
C GLU A 192 -5.39 7.92 25.58
N LYS A 193 -4.63 6.83 25.49
CA LYS A 193 -5.15 5.46 25.67
C LYS A 193 -5.63 5.27 27.11
N ASN A 194 -6.72 4.52 27.29
CA ASN A 194 -7.31 4.21 28.61
C ASN A 194 -7.79 5.41 29.47
N SER A 195 -7.86 6.63 28.93
CA SER A 195 -8.44 7.76 29.68
C SER A 195 -9.96 7.59 29.87
N ALA A 196 -10.45 7.86 31.08
CA ALA A 196 -11.88 7.87 31.38
C ALA A 196 -12.62 8.91 30.53
N ASP A 197 -11.96 10.04 30.22
CA ASP A 197 -12.50 11.11 29.39
C ASP A 197 -12.67 10.67 27.94
N CYS A 198 -11.75 9.84 27.42
CA CYS A 198 -11.93 9.31 26.07
C CYS A 198 -13.03 8.25 26.02
N LYS A 199 -13.11 7.35 27.02
CA LYS A 199 -14.18 6.35 27.09
C LYS A 199 -15.57 6.99 27.15
N ALA A 200 -15.71 8.10 27.88
CA ALA A 200 -16.94 8.89 27.87
C ALA A 200 -17.17 9.60 26.53
N GLY A 201 -16.10 10.07 25.86
CA GLY A 201 -16.15 10.77 24.58
C GLY A 201 -16.44 9.90 23.35
N GLN A 202 -16.22 8.58 23.42
CA GLN A 202 -16.35 7.67 22.26
C GLN A 202 -17.75 7.63 21.66
N ASN A 203 -18.78 7.94 22.46
CA ASN A 203 -20.16 8.02 21.99
C ASN A 203 -20.48 9.48 21.65
N ILE A 204 -20.48 9.80 20.35
CA ILE A 204 -20.61 11.16 19.84
C ILE A 204 -22.04 11.37 19.32
N LYS A 205 -22.68 12.49 19.70
CA LYS A 205 -23.98 12.88 19.13
C LYS A 205 -23.79 13.43 17.72
N VAL A 206 -24.64 13.02 16.78
CA VAL A 206 -24.64 13.54 15.41
C VAL A 206 -24.81 15.07 15.43
N ALA A 207 -23.98 15.78 14.67
CA ALA A 207 -23.92 17.24 14.59
C ALA A 207 -23.55 17.98 15.90
N SER A 208 -22.95 17.30 16.87
CA SER A 208 -22.42 17.89 18.11
C SER A 208 -20.92 18.14 18.06
N VAL A 209 -20.40 18.91 19.03
CA VAL A 209 -18.95 19.14 19.20
C VAL A 209 -18.28 17.86 19.69
N VAL A 210 -17.25 17.42 18.97
CA VAL A 210 -16.43 16.26 19.35
C VAL A 210 -15.61 16.59 20.61
N SER A 211 -15.55 15.65 21.56
CA SER A 211 -14.76 15.80 22.80
C SER A 211 -13.29 16.08 22.48
N SER A 212 -12.64 16.94 23.27
CA SER A 212 -11.22 17.26 23.11
C SER A 212 -10.29 16.06 23.29
N ALA A 213 -10.78 14.98 23.89
CA ALA A 213 -10.08 13.71 24.08
C ALA A 213 -9.97 12.84 22.81
N ILE A 214 -10.71 13.18 21.74
CA ILE A 214 -10.74 12.44 20.46
C ILE A 214 -10.02 13.23 19.37
N TYR A 215 -9.36 12.52 18.46
CA TYR A 215 -8.80 13.14 17.25
C TYR A 215 -9.92 13.63 16.33
N ASN A 216 -9.95 14.93 16.05
CA ASN A 216 -10.99 15.54 15.20
C ASN A 216 -10.60 15.55 13.71
N GLU A 217 -9.32 15.37 13.40
CA GLU A 217 -8.81 15.42 12.03
C GLU A 217 -8.92 14.06 11.33
N GLY A 218 -9.23 14.08 10.05
CA GLY A 218 -9.29 12.89 9.20
C GLY A 218 -7.92 12.31 8.90
N CYS A 219 -7.84 10.99 8.81
CA CYS A 219 -6.56 10.31 8.56
C CYS A 219 -5.99 10.58 7.17
N ILE A 220 -6.81 10.85 6.16
CA ILE A 220 -6.27 11.15 4.82
C ILE A 220 -5.59 12.51 4.79
N ASP A 221 -6.16 13.51 5.46
CA ASP A 221 -5.56 14.85 5.51
C ASP A 221 -4.26 14.81 6.32
N LYS A 222 -4.25 14.13 7.48
CA LYS A 222 -3.03 13.87 8.26
C LYS A 222 -1.97 13.10 7.48
N LEU A 223 -2.37 12.11 6.69
CA LEU A 223 -1.46 11.36 5.84
C LEU A 223 -0.82 12.26 4.78
N MET A 224 -1.63 13.10 4.11
CA MET A 224 -1.11 14.05 3.13
C MET A 224 -0.16 15.07 3.77
N ASP A 225 -0.48 15.57 4.96
CA ASP A 225 0.40 16.47 5.72
C ASP A 225 1.71 15.78 6.12
N ALA A 226 1.64 14.51 6.56
CA ALA A 226 2.82 13.72 6.89
C ALA A 226 3.70 13.47 5.65
N LEU A 227 3.09 13.13 4.51
CA LEU A 227 3.79 12.95 3.23
C LEU A 227 4.44 14.26 2.75
N ASN A 228 3.75 15.39 2.89
CA ASN A 228 4.28 16.71 2.53
C ASN A 228 5.41 17.14 3.47
N SER A 229 5.28 16.87 4.76
CA SER A 229 6.30 17.12 5.78
C SER A 229 7.56 16.30 5.53
N GLN A 230 7.38 15.03 5.16
CA GLN A 230 8.47 14.09 4.86
C GLN A 230 8.76 13.96 3.36
N LYS A 231 8.40 14.96 2.54
CA LYS A 231 8.53 14.89 1.07
C LYS A 231 9.94 14.56 0.60
N ASN A 232 10.96 15.00 1.35
CA ASN A 232 12.36 14.71 1.04
C ASN A 232 12.66 13.20 1.09
N ILE A 233 12.06 12.48 2.06
CA ILE A 233 12.21 11.02 2.18
C ILE A 233 11.51 10.34 1.02
N VAL A 234 10.29 10.75 0.69
CA VAL A 234 9.50 10.16 -0.42
C VAL A 234 10.23 10.32 -1.75
N ILE A 235 10.75 11.52 -2.03
CA ILE A 235 11.57 11.80 -3.22
C ILE A 235 12.83 10.95 -3.21
N GLY A 236 13.49 10.82 -2.05
CA GLY A 236 14.69 10.00 -1.89
C GLY A 236 14.46 8.52 -2.19
N VAL A 237 13.39 7.92 -1.64
CA VAL A 237 13.02 6.53 -1.90
C VAL A 237 12.71 6.32 -3.39
N THR A 238 11.94 7.22 -3.99
CA THR A 238 11.59 7.15 -5.43
C THR A 238 12.85 7.23 -6.30
N ALA A 239 13.76 8.15 -6.00
CA ALA A 239 15.02 8.29 -6.71
C ALA A 239 15.93 7.06 -6.53
N ALA A 240 15.99 6.48 -5.34
CA ALA A 240 16.76 5.28 -5.07
C ALA A 240 16.27 4.07 -5.88
N ILE A 241 14.93 3.89 -5.99
CA ILE A 241 14.33 2.85 -6.82
C ILE A 241 14.71 3.05 -8.29
N ALA A 242 14.57 4.28 -8.82
CA ALA A 242 14.95 4.58 -10.19
C ALA A 242 16.43 4.31 -10.47
N ILE A 243 17.33 4.65 -9.54
CA ILE A 243 18.77 4.35 -9.66
C ILE A 243 19.01 2.83 -9.67
N LEU A 244 18.35 2.06 -8.80
CA LEU A 244 18.48 0.61 -8.76
C LEU A 244 18.02 -0.04 -10.07
N GLU A 245 16.95 0.45 -10.68
CA GLU A 245 16.48 -0.02 -11.99
C GLU A 245 17.47 0.31 -13.11
N LEU A 246 18.00 1.53 -13.14
CA LEU A 246 19.04 1.93 -14.09
C LEU A 246 20.30 1.07 -13.95
N LEU A 247 20.74 0.80 -12.72
CA LEU A 247 21.86 -0.11 -12.46
C LEU A 247 21.55 -1.53 -12.92
N GLY A 248 20.32 -2.01 -12.70
CA GLY A 248 19.85 -3.30 -13.22
C GLY A 248 19.96 -3.39 -14.74
N LEU A 249 19.54 -2.34 -15.47
CA LEU A 249 19.68 -2.27 -16.93
C LEU A 249 21.15 -2.30 -17.38
N ILE A 250 22.00 -1.49 -16.75
CA ILE A 250 23.43 -1.42 -17.08
C ILE A 250 24.10 -2.77 -16.83
N PHE A 251 23.88 -3.38 -15.65
CA PHE A 251 24.46 -4.67 -15.30
C PHE A 251 23.97 -5.78 -16.23
N SER A 252 22.68 -5.76 -16.59
CA SER A 252 22.11 -6.69 -17.56
C SER A 252 22.79 -6.58 -18.92
N LEU A 253 22.99 -5.37 -19.45
CA LEU A 253 23.68 -5.15 -20.73
C LEU A 253 25.15 -5.59 -20.68
N VAL A 254 25.88 -5.21 -19.62
CA VAL A 254 27.29 -5.57 -19.45
C VAL A 254 27.45 -7.09 -19.40
N LEU A 255 26.61 -7.79 -18.65
CA LEU A 255 26.61 -9.25 -18.57
C LEU A 255 26.24 -9.89 -19.91
N CYS A 256 25.23 -9.37 -20.62
CA CYS A 256 24.84 -9.87 -21.95
C CYS A 256 26.00 -9.79 -22.95
N CYS A 257 26.65 -8.63 -23.03
CA CYS A 257 27.80 -8.40 -23.90
C CYS A 257 29.00 -9.27 -23.51
N ALA A 258 29.24 -9.46 -22.21
CA ALA A 258 30.31 -10.32 -21.73
C ALA A 258 30.08 -11.80 -22.12
N ILE A 259 28.84 -12.30 -21.96
CA ILE A 259 28.48 -13.67 -22.36
C ILE A 259 28.64 -13.84 -23.87
N ASP A 260 28.14 -12.90 -24.67
CA ASP A 260 28.24 -12.92 -26.14
C ASP A 260 29.69 -12.99 -26.63
N SER A 261 30.57 -12.20 -26.01
CA SER A 261 32.00 -12.22 -26.32
C SER A 261 32.66 -13.56 -25.97
N SER A 262 32.19 -14.25 -24.93
CA SER A 262 32.71 -15.55 -24.53
C SER A 262 32.25 -16.67 -25.47
N ASP A 263 31.02 -16.62 -25.96
CA ASP A 263 30.48 -17.61 -26.88
C ASP A 263 31.14 -17.50 -28.27
N ARG A 264 31.37 -16.28 -28.76
CA ARG A 264 32.14 -16.06 -30.00
C ARG A 264 33.58 -16.57 -29.96
N TYR A 265 34.22 -16.64 -28.80
CA TYR A 265 35.58 -17.18 -28.68
C TYR A 265 35.63 -18.71 -28.72
N LYS A 266 34.52 -19.38 -28.42
CA LYS A 266 34.43 -20.85 -28.38
C LYS A 266 33.97 -21.48 -29.71
N ALA A 267 33.42 -20.66 -30.62
CA ALA A 267 32.98 -21.06 -31.95
C ALA A 267 34.12 -20.89 -32.97
#